data_AF-A0A534WT85-F1
#
_entry.id   AF-A0A534WT85-F1
#
_cell.length_a   1.000
_cell.length_b   1.000
_cell.length_c   1.000
_cell.angle_alpha   90.00
_cell.angle_beta   90.00
_cell.angle_gamma   90.00
#
_symmetry.space_group_name_H-M   'P 1'
#
loop_
_entity.id
_entity.type
_entity.pdbx_description
1 polymer ?
#
loop_
_entity_poly.entity_id
_entity_poly.type
_entity_poly.pdbx_seq_one_letter_code
_entity_poly.pdbx_strand_id
1 'polypeptide(L)'
;MGGPAALPRRNGELVFEAPWQGRVFGLALGVVRHLGLPWHEFQQRLIAEIGAHPDAPYYDCWLAALERLVVEHGVAAPAELAAAEGAVRRESRS
;
A
#
# COMPACT_ATOMS: atom_id res chain seq x y z
N MET A 1 6.41 17.37 -16.36
CA MET A 1 6.21 16.00 -16.86
C MET A 1 5.66 15.17 -15.71
N GLY A 2 4.33 15.02 -15.62
CA GLY A 2 3.69 14.20 -14.60
C GLY A 2 3.71 12.75 -15.05
N GLY A 3 4.68 11.98 -14.58
CA GLY A 3 4.74 10.55 -14.85
C GLY A 3 3.51 9.87 -14.22
N PRO A 4 2.83 8.96 -14.91
CA PRO A 4 1.77 8.19 -14.30
C PRO A 4 2.46 7.21 -13.36
N ALA A 5 2.60 7.56 -12.07
CA ALA A 5 2.71 6.59 -10.98
C ALA A 5 1.38 5.83 -10.83
N ALA A 6 0.77 5.51 -11.96
CA ALA A 6 -0.49 4.83 -12.09
C ALA A 6 -0.32 3.49 -11.44
N LEU A 7 -1.30 3.18 -10.59
CA LEU A 7 -1.74 1.85 -10.17
C LEU A 7 -1.16 0.75 -11.06
N PRO A 8 -0.68 -0.38 -10.50
CA PRO A 8 -0.11 -1.45 -11.29
C PRO A 8 -1.14 -1.90 -12.33
N ARG A 9 -0.93 -1.55 -13.60
CA ARG A 9 -1.75 -1.97 -14.72
C ARG A 9 -0.92 -2.97 -15.50
N ARG A 10 -1.23 -4.26 -15.42
CA ARG A 10 -0.74 -5.22 -16.42
C ARG A 10 -1.75 -5.17 -17.56
N ASN A 11 -1.35 -4.64 -18.72
CA ASN A 11 -2.24 -4.46 -19.88
C ASN A 11 -3.53 -3.65 -19.63
N GLY A 12 -3.50 -2.71 -18.67
CA GLY A 12 -4.66 -1.87 -18.34
C GLY A 12 -5.48 -2.35 -17.14
N GLU A 13 -5.24 -3.57 -16.64
CA GLU A 13 -5.99 -4.16 -15.53
C GLU A 13 -5.16 -4.22 -14.24
N LEU A 14 -5.81 -3.94 -13.10
CA LEU A 14 -5.27 -4.20 -11.78
C LEU A 14 -5.23 -5.73 -11.60
N VAL A 15 -4.03 -6.29 -11.72
CA VAL A 15 -3.81 -7.71 -11.44
C VAL A 15 -3.40 -7.85 -9.99
N PHE A 16 -4.18 -8.64 -9.24
CA PHE A 16 -3.84 -9.10 -7.91
C PHE A 16 -3.37 -10.55 -8.04
N GLU A 17 -2.10 -10.81 -7.75
CA GLU A 17 -1.49 -12.13 -7.69
C GLU A 17 -1.95 -12.91 -6.45
N ALA A 18 -2.47 -12.22 -5.44
CA ALA A 18 -3.01 -12.85 -4.25
C ALA A 18 -4.22 -12.06 -3.67
N PRO A 19 -5.15 -12.73 -2.96
CA PRO A 19 -6.33 -12.08 -2.39
C PRO A 19 -6.03 -10.91 -1.46
N TRP A 20 -4.90 -10.93 -0.76
CA TRP A 20 -4.50 -9.86 0.15
C TRP A 20 -4.11 -8.56 -0.58
N GLN A 21 -3.61 -8.65 -1.81
CA GLN A 21 -3.19 -7.48 -2.58
C GLN A 21 -4.38 -6.55 -2.91
N GLY A 22 -5.53 -7.15 -3.24
CA GLY A 22 -6.77 -6.41 -3.42
C GLY A 22 -7.26 -5.72 -2.15
N ARG A 23 -7.01 -6.33 -0.98
CA ARG A 23 -7.36 -5.74 0.32
C ARG A 23 -6.45 -4.57 0.68
N VAL A 24 -5.13 -4.69 0.47
CA VAL A 24 -4.18 -3.58 0.67
C VAL A 24 -4.54 -2.41 -0.23
N PHE A 25 -4.88 -2.67 -1.50
CA PHE A 25 -5.35 -1.62 -2.42
C PHE A 25 -6.63 -0.91 -1.90
N GLY A 26 -7.64 -1.69 -1.50
CA GLY A 26 -8.87 -1.15 -0.95
C GLY A 26 -8.66 -0.34 0.34
N LEU A 27 -7.79 -0.81 1.22
CA LEU A 27 -7.42 -0.11 2.46
C LEU A 27 -6.70 1.20 2.17
N ALA A 28 -5.74 1.22 1.25
CA ALA A 28 -5.06 2.44 0.86
C ALA A 28 -6.03 3.51 0.33
N LEU A 29 -6.97 3.12 -0.55
CA LEU A 29 -8.02 4.04 -1.01
C LEU A 29 -8.92 4.53 0.13
N GLY A 30 -9.29 3.63 1.05
CA GLY A 30 -10.12 3.93 2.22
C GLY A 30 -9.43 4.94 3.15
N VAL A 31 -8.16 4.71 3.49
CA VAL A 31 -7.35 5.57 4.35
C VAL A 31 -7.14 6.95 3.72
N VAL A 32 -6.73 7.01 2.45
CA VAL A 32 -6.52 8.29 1.75
C VAL A 32 -7.80 9.10 1.72
N ARG A 33 -8.94 8.47 1.41
CA ARG A 33 -10.25 9.12 1.44
C ARG A 33 -10.65 9.57 2.85
N HIS A 34 -10.46 8.72 3.85
CA HIS A 34 -10.80 9.00 5.24
C HIS A 34 -10.01 10.19 5.79
N LEU A 35 -8.72 10.26 5.47
CA LEU A 35 -7.84 11.36 5.84
C LEU A 35 -8.05 12.62 5.00
N GLY A 36 -8.90 12.57 3.95
CA GLY A 36 -9.10 13.67 3.01
C GLY A 36 -7.83 14.01 2.20
N LEU A 37 -6.88 13.07 2.10
CA LEU A 37 -5.62 13.29 1.41
C LEU A 37 -5.81 13.14 -0.09
N PRO A 38 -5.06 13.91 -0.90
CA PRO A 38 -5.03 13.66 -2.32
C PRO A 38 -4.26 12.37 -2.61
N TRP A 39 -4.67 11.64 -3.65
CA TRP A 39 -4.06 10.36 -4.02
C TRP A 39 -2.53 10.43 -4.22
N HIS A 40 -2.03 11.58 -4.68
CA HIS A 40 -0.59 11.77 -4.89
C HIS A 40 0.24 11.67 -3.60
N GLU A 41 -0.33 11.96 -2.42
CA GLU A 41 0.38 11.83 -1.14
C GLU A 41 0.74 10.38 -0.85
N PHE A 42 -0.17 9.45 -1.15
CA PHE A 42 0.12 8.03 -1.07
C PHE A 42 1.10 7.60 -2.18
N GLN A 43 0.91 8.10 -3.41
CA GLN A 43 1.82 7.76 -4.52
C GLN A 43 3.27 8.16 -4.24
N GLN A 44 3.51 9.32 -3.63
CA GLN A 44 4.86 9.76 -3.28
C GLN A 44 5.53 8.82 -2.27
N ARG A 45 4.78 8.36 -1.25
CA ARG A 45 5.26 7.37 -0.28
C ARG A 45 5.58 6.06 -0.96
N LEU A 46 4.71 5.58 -1.84
CA LEU A 46 4.95 4.36 -2.62
C LEU A 46 6.21 4.48 -3.49
N ILE A 47 6.40 5.60 -4.19
CA ILE A 47 7.60 5.84 -5.00
C ILE A 47 8.86 5.80 -4.12
N ALA A 48 8.79 6.39 -2.92
CA ALA A 48 9.90 6.36 -1.98
C ALA A 48 10.24 4.93 -1.54
N GLU A 49 9.24 4.10 -1.23
CA GLU A 49 9.43 2.70 -0.85
C GLU A 49 10.01 1.85 -2.00
N ILE A 50 9.49 2.02 -3.23
CA ILE A 50 10.06 1.35 -4.42
C ILE A 50 11.51 1.79 -4.66
N GLY A 51 11.81 3.08 -4.47
CA GLY A 51 13.16 3.61 -4.63
C GLY A 51 14.14 3.09 -3.57
N ALA A 52 13.67 2.90 -2.34
CA ALA A 52 14.47 2.34 -1.25
C ALA A 52 14.67 0.81 -1.38
N HIS A 53 13.69 0.12 -1.98
CA HIS A 53 13.66 -1.33 -2.09
C HIS A 53 13.33 -1.79 -3.53
N PRO A 54 14.26 -1.61 -4.49
CA PRO A 54 13.99 -1.88 -5.90
C PRO A 54 13.73 -3.36 -6.22
N ASP A 55 14.26 -4.26 -5.39
CA ASP A 55 14.09 -5.71 -5.52
C ASP A 55 12.88 -6.25 -4.74
N ALA A 56 12.20 -5.41 -3.96
CA ALA A 56 11.04 -5.85 -3.19
C ALA A 56 9.81 -6.07 -4.10
N PRO A 57 8.93 -7.03 -3.77
CA PRO A 57 7.69 -7.20 -4.50
C PRO A 57 6.85 -5.92 -4.45
N TYR A 58 6.23 -5.58 -5.57
CA TYR A 58 5.52 -4.31 -5.72
C TYR A 58 4.45 -4.07 -4.64
N TYR A 59 3.67 -5.10 -4.29
CA TYR A 59 2.63 -4.97 -3.26
C TYR A 59 3.18 -4.95 -1.82
N ASP A 60 4.42 -5.38 -1.61
CA ASP A 60 5.11 -5.20 -0.32
C ASP A 60 5.47 -3.72 -0.14
N CYS A 61 5.93 -3.04 -1.20
CA CYS A 61 6.12 -1.58 -1.18
C CYS A 61 4.81 -0.81 -0.96
N TRP A 62 3.68 -1.32 -1.46
CA TRP A 62 2.35 -0.76 -1.16
C TRP A 62 1.98 -0.89 0.30
N LEU A 63 2.23 -2.06 0.89
CA LEU A 63 1.96 -2.29 2.30
C LEU A 63 2.81 -1.33 3.14
N ALA A 64 4.12 -1.28 2.92
CA ALA A 64 5.03 -0.37 3.63
C ALA A 64 4.62 1.11 3.48
N ALA A 65 4.21 1.55 2.29
CA ALA A 65 3.75 2.91 2.06
C ALA A 65 2.44 3.22 2.81
N LEU A 66 1.51 2.25 2.85
CA LEU A 66 0.25 2.37 3.59
C LEU A 66 0.50 2.44 5.09
N GLU A 67 1.41 1.60 5.58
CA GLU A 67 1.80 1.55 6.98
C GLU A 67 2.37 2.88 7.46
N ARG A 68 3.27 3.45 6.68
CA ARG A 68 3.81 4.79 6.95
C ARG A 68 2.71 5.84 6.98
N LEU A 69 1.80 5.80 6.00
CA LEU A 69 0.69 6.75 5.94
C LEU A 69 -0.19 6.71 7.20
N VAL A 70 -0.60 5.52 7.65
CA VAL A 70 -1.50 5.41 8.81
C VAL A 70 -0.79 5.75 10.12
N VAL A 71 0.50 5.48 10.25
CA VAL A 71 1.30 5.85 11.43
C VAL A 71 1.54 7.36 11.46
N GLU A 72 1.95 7.96 10.35
CA GLU A 72 2.20 9.41 10.26
C GLU A 72 0.96 10.26 10.57
N HIS A 73 -0.22 9.76 10.19
CA HIS A 73 -1.49 10.44 10.42
C HIS A 73 -2.25 9.97 11.66
N GLY A 74 -1.67 9.07 12.48
CA GLY A 74 -2.27 8.59 13.72
C GLY A 74 -3.57 7.78 13.54
N VAL A 75 -3.77 7.19 12.36
CA VAL A 75 -4.95 6.34 12.05
C VAL A 75 -4.85 4.98 12.75
N ALA A 76 -3.64 4.48 12.94
CA ALA A 76 -3.37 3.23 13.65
C ALA A 76 -2.03 3.34 14.40
N ALA A 77 -1.96 2.74 15.59
CA ALA A 77 -0.69 2.60 16.29
C ALA A 77 0.19 1.55 15.60
N PRO A 78 1.53 1.69 15.61
CA PRO A 78 2.44 0.69 15.02
C PRO A 78 2.22 -0.74 15.52
N ALA A 79 1.78 -0.90 16.78
CA ALA A 79 1.46 -2.20 17.34
C ALA A 79 0.19 -2.85 16.73
N GLU A 80 -0.82 -2.05 16.41
CA GLU A 80 -2.04 -2.52 15.74
C GLU A 80 -1.75 -2.92 14.29
N LEU A 81 -0.83 -2.19 13.67
CA LEU A 81 -0.31 -2.46 12.33
C LEU A 81 0.44 -3.78 12.25
N ALA A 82 1.37 -4.03 13.18
CA ALA A 82 2.11 -5.28 13.26
C ALA A 82 1.18 -6.49 13.45
N ALA A 83 0.08 -6.31 14.19
CA ALA A 83 -0.95 -7.35 14.35
C ALA A 83 -1.72 -7.60 13.05
N ALA A 84 -2.10 -6.53 12.33
CA ALA A 84 -2.78 -6.61 11.03
C ALA A 84 -1.88 -7.24 9.95
N GLU A 85 -0.61 -6.85 9.89
CA GLU A 85 0.41 -7.46 9.03
C GLU A 85 0.57 -8.95 9.30
N GLY A 86 0.64 -9.34 10.58
CA GLY A 86 0.73 -10.74 10.97
C GLY A 86 -0.49 -11.55 10.53
N ALA A 87 -1.67 -10.95 10.52
CA ALA A 87 -2.88 -11.58 9.97
C ALA A 87 -2.81 -11.71 8.45
N VAL A 88 -2.40 -10.65 7.73
CA VAL A 88 -2.22 -10.64 6.28
C VAL A 88 -1.18 -11.68 5.84
N ARG A 89 -0.03 -11.76 6.51
CA ARG A 89 1.04 -12.74 6.22
C ARG A 89 0.60 -14.19 6.46
N ARG A 90 -0.28 -14.44 7.44
CA ARG A 90 -0.85 -15.78 7.66
C ARG A 90 -1.79 -16.20 6.53
N GLU A 91 -2.56 -15.27 5.99
CA GLU A 91 -3.43 -15.55 4.84
C GLU A 91 -2.64 -15.82 3.56
N SER A 92 -1.44 -15.23 3.40
CA SER A 92 -0.54 -15.55 2.28
C SER A 92 0.05 -16.97 2.33
N ARG A 93 -0.13 -17.71 3.42
CA ARG A 93 0.43 -19.07 3.64
C ARG A 93 -0.64 -20.18 3.61
N SER A 94 -1.91 -19.85 3.35
CA SER A 94 -3.01 -20.83 3.21
C SER A 94 -3.39 -21.08 1.76
#